data_AF-A0AAW0WXE0-F1
#
_entry.id   AF-A0AAW0WXE0-F1
#
_cell.length_a   1.000
_cell.length_b   1.000
_cell.length_c   1.000
_cell.angle_alpha   90.00
_cell.angle_beta   90.00
_cell.angle_gamma   90.00
#
_symmetry.space_group_name_H-M   'P 1'
#
loop_
_entity.id
_entity.type
_entity.pdbx_description
1 polymer ?
#
loop_
_entity_poly.entity_id
_entity_poly.type
_entity_poly.pdbx_seq_one_letter_code
_entity_poly.pdbx_strand_id
1 'polypeptide(L)'
;MAASLRDKQIASLRRIVNLNTGVGNTNVGSETTFAVLIYDKHGQDIISPLLSVKDLREMGITLHMLLHSERGEVPDVPAIYFCQPTEENLIRIGQDFNDGLYSAYYLNFISPISRQKMEDLALAALQ
;
A
#
# COMPACT_ATOMS: atom_id res chain seq x y z
N MET A 1 2.30 30.24 5.44
CA MET A 1 2.96 29.35 6.42
C MET A 1 3.61 28.22 5.64
N ALA A 2 4.93 28.08 5.69
CA ALA A 2 5.62 27.02 4.96
C ALA A 2 5.22 25.66 5.55
N ALA A 3 4.64 24.78 4.74
CA ALA A 3 4.28 23.43 5.16
C ALA A 3 5.55 22.70 5.65
N SER A 4 5.48 22.13 6.85
CA SER A 4 6.62 21.39 7.40
C SER A 4 6.90 20.14 6.56
N LEU A 5 8.13 19.61 6.63
CA LEU A 5 8.47 18.36 5.97
C LEU A 5 7.51 17.23 6.40
N ARG A 6 7.13 17.23 7.69
CA ARG A 6 6.16 16.30 8.26
C ARG A 6 4.79 16.43 7.60
N ASP A 7 4.29 17.65 7.40
CA ASP A 7 2.99 17.89 6.75
C ASP A 7 2.99 17.39 5.30
N LYS A 8 4.11 17.59 4.58
CA LYS A 8 4.27 17.07 3.21
C LYS A 8 4.31 15.55 3.17
N GLN A 9 4.99 14.90 4.13
CA GLN A 9 5.01 13.44 4.23
C GLN A 9 3.61 12.88 4.52
N ILE A 10 2.88 13.48 5.47
CA ILE A 10 1.51 13.08 5.80
C ILE A 10 0.58 13.26 4.59
N ALA A 11 0.71 14.37 3.85
CA ALA A 11 -0.08 14.61 2.65
C ALA A 11 0.19 13.56 1.55
N SER A 12 1.45 13.16 1.35
CA SER A 12 1.80 12.09 0.42
C SER A 12 1.25 10.73 0.85
N LEU A 13 1.35 10.39 2.14
CA LEU A 13 0.79 9.14 2.68
C LEU A 13 -0.73 9.11 2.52
N ARG A 14 -1.44 10.20 2.80
CA ARG A 14 -2.88 10.31 2.58
C ARG A 14 -3.28 10.06 1.13
N ARG A 15 -2.48 10.56 0.18
CA ARG A 15 -2.71 10.32 -1.25
C ARG A 15 -2.51 8.86 -1.65
N ILE A 16 -1.48 8.22 -1.09
CA ILE A 16 -1.20 6.79 -1.30
C ILE A 16 -2.35 5.93 -0.76
N VAL A 17 -2.83 6.26 0.44
CA VAL A 17 -3.92 5.53 1.11
C VAL A 17 -5.26 5.73 0.38
N ASN A 18 -5.50 6.89 -0.23
CA ASN A 18 -6.65 7.14 -1.10
C ASN A 18 -6.47 6.54 -2.52
N LEU A 19 -5.82 5.37 -2.61
CA LEU A 19 -5.68 4.57 -3.84
C LEU A 19 -4.99 5.31 -5.00
N ASN A 20 -4.11 6.27 -4.70
CA ASN A 20 -3.48 7.17 -5.68
C ASN A 20 -4.46 7.94 -6.59
N THR A 21 -5.76 7.91 -6.29
CA THR A 21 -6.74 8.71 -7.02
C THR A 21 -6.50 10.18 -6.69
N GLY A 22 -6.34 11.00 -7.73
CA GLY A 22 -6.39 12.44 -7.56
C GLY A 22 -7.72 12.81 -6.87
N VAL A 23 -7.72 13.90 -6.13
CA VAL A 23 -8.85 14.48 -5.38
C VAL A 23 -10.06 14.85 -6.28
N GLY A 24 -10.20 14.27 -7.48
CA GLY A 24 -11.21 14.60 -8.48
C GLY A 24 -11.75 13.43 -9.31
N ASN A 25 -11.44 12.16 -9.03
CA ASN A 25 -12.10 11.02 -9.68
C ASN A 25 -13.18 10.41 -8.77
N THR A 26 -14.17 11.21 -8.43
CA THR A 26 -15.41 10.80 -7.77
C THR A 26 -16.38 10.14 -8.76
N ASN A 27 -15.96 9.05 -9.41
CA ASN A 27 -16.85 8.23 -10.24
C ASN A 27 -16.87 6.74 -9.85
N VAL A 28 -16.46 6.43 -8.63
CA VAL A 28 -16.98 5.26 -7.92
C VAL A 28 -17.51 5.81 -6.60
N GLY A 29 -18.78 5.51 -6.31
CA GLY A 29 -19.57 6.14 -5.27
C GLY A 29 -18.87 6.19 -3.92
N SER A 30 -19.30 7.16 -3.13
CA SER A 30 -19.08 7.31 -1.70
C SER A 30 -19.55 6.10 -0.89
N GLU A 31 -18.93 4.95 -1.11
CA GLU A 31 -18.90 3.85 -0.16
C GLU A 31 -17.50 3.87 0.43
N THR A 32 -17.41 3.80 1.75
CA THR A 32 -16.15 3.72 2.48
C THR A 32 -15.43 2.46 2.06
N THR A 33 -14.62 2.51 0.98
CA THR A 33 -13.89 1.35 0.48
C THR A 33 -12.86 0.97 1.54
N PHE A 34 -13.16 -0.11 2.25
CA PHE A 34 -12.23 -0.68 3.20
C PHE A 34 -11.00 -1.18 2.44
N ALA A 35 -9.81 -0.89 2.94
CA ALA A 35 -8.56 -1.34 2.34
C ALA A 35 -7.66 -2.01 3.38
N VAL A 36 -6.85 -2.96 2.91
CA VAL A 36 -5.80 -3.60 3.72
C VAL A 36 -4.49 -2.88 3.46
N LEU A 37 -3.84 -2.37 4.51
CA LEU A 37 -2.51 -1.79 4.41
C LEU A 37 -1.45 -2.84 4.73
N ILE A 38 -0.52 -3.06 3.82
CA ILE A 38 0.58 -4.01 3.97
C ILE A 38 1.87 -3.23 3.92
N TYR A 39 2.72 -3.36 4.94
CA TYR A 39 4.01 -2.68 4.96
C TYR A 39 5.13 -3.60 5.39
N ASP A 40 6.36 -3.26 5.02
CA ASP A 40 7.54 -3.90 5.60
C ASP A 40 7.94 -3.22 6.92
N LYS A 41 8.95 -3.76 7.59
CA LYS A 41 9.47 -3.19 8.84
C LYS A 41 9.87 -1.72 8.67
N HIS A 42 10.45 -1.37 7.52
CA HIS A 42 10.86 0.00 7.25
C HIS A 42 9.66 0.94 7.03
N GLY A 43 8.63 0.48 6.33
CA GLY A 43 7.37 1.21 6.14
C GLY A 43 6.65 1.45 7.47
N GLN A 44 6.68 0.47 8.37
CA GLN A 44 6.17 0.61 9.73
C GLN A 44 6.88 1.73 10.49
N ASP A 45 8.21 1.79 10.42
CA ASP A 45 9.02 2.82 11.09
C ASP A 45 8.75 4.23 10.52
N ILE A 46 8.27 4.34 9.28
CA ILE A 46 7.86 5.60 8.66
C ILE A 46 6.42 5.98 9.06
N ILE A 47 5.48 5.03 9.04
CA ILE A 47 4.05 5.29 9.31
C ILE A 47 3.79 5.54 10.79
N SER A 48 4.37 4.71 11.67
CA SER A 48 4.17 4.77 13.13
C SER A 48 4.33 6.17 13.76
N PRO A 49 5.38 6.96 13.44
CA PRO A 49 5.54 8.30 13.99
C PRO A 49 4.67 9.37 13.31
N LEU A 50 4.13 9.09 12.12
CA LEU A 50 3.40 10.06 11.29
C LEU A 50 1.88 9.93 11.43
N LEU A 51 1.37 8.71 11.60
CA LEU A 51 -0.05 8.37 11.59
C LEU A 51 -0.38 7.45 12.77
N SER A 52 -1.46 7.79 13.47
CA SER A 52 -2.02 6.92 14.50
C SER A 52 -2.94 5.86 13.90
N VAL A 53 -3.23 4.80 14.65
CA VAL A 53 -4.23 3.78 14.27
C VAL A 53 -5.60 4.41 14.01
N LYS A 54 -5.92 5.49 14.72
CA LYS A 54 -7.16 6.25 14.50
C LYS A 54 -7.18 6.89 13.11
N ASP A 55 -6.07 7.53 12.71
CA ASP A 55 -5.95 8.16 11.39
C ASP A 55 -6.06 7.12 10.27
N LEU A 56 -5.44 5.94 10.43
CA LEU A 56 -5.56 4.84 9.45
C LEU A 56 -7.02 4.42 9.25
N ARG A 57 -7.79 4.28 10.33
CA ARG A 57 -9.21 3.92 10.27
C ARG A 57 -10.06 5.02 9.64
N GLU A 58 -9.78 6.29 9.94
CA GLU A 58 -10.45 7.44 9.32
C GLU A 58 -10.19 7.51 7.80
N MET A 59 -9.04 7.00 7.34
CA MET A 59 -8.71 6.87 5.91
C MET A 59 -9.26 5.60 5.25
N GLY A 60 -10.06 4.78 5.95
CA GLY A 60 -10.66 3.56 5.39
C GLY A 60 -9.78 2.32 5.46
N ILE A 61 -8.63 2.37 6.14
CA ILE A 61 -7.82 1.17 6.40
C ILE A 61 -8.41 0.39 7.57
N THR A 62 -8.95 -0.79 7.30
CA THR A 62 -9.52 -1.68 8.32
C THR A 62 -8.49 -2.59 8.95
N LEU A 63 -7.51 -3.00 8.15
CA LEU A 63 -6.50 -3.98 8.54
C LEU A 63 -5.13 -3.45 8.14
N HIS A 64 -4.14 -3.62 9.02
CA HIS A 64 -2.74 -3.37 8.70
C HIS A 64 -1.88 -4.55 9.13
N MET A 65 -0.98 -4.99 8.25
CA MET A 65 -0.17 -6.20 8.45
C MET A 65 1.26 -6.02 7.91
N LEU A 66 2.16 -6.86 8.41
CA LEU A 66 3.52 -6.94 7.89
C LEU A 66 3.54 -7.80 6.62
N LEU A 67 4.37 -7.42 5.64
CA LEU A 67 4.53 -8.19 4.40
C LEU A 67 4.99 -9.64 4.65
N HIS A 68 5.87 -9.84 5.63
CA HIS A 68 6.42 -11.16 5.96
C HIS A 68 5.60 -11.95 7.00
N SER A 69 4.46 -11.43 7.46
CA SER A 69 3.58 -12.23 8.32
C SER A 69 2.70 -13.19 7.50
N GLU A 70 2.21 -14.24 8.15
CA GLU A 70 1.14 -15.07 7.60
C GLU A 70 -0.10 -14.20 7.40
N ARG A 71 -0.66 -14.24 6.19
CA ARG A 71 -1.80 -13.42 5.76
C ARG A 71 -2.88 -14.36 5.23
N GLY A 72 -4.13 -14.07 5.58
CA GLY A 72 -5.28 -14.78 5.04
C GLY A 72 -5.74 -14.16 3.72
N GLU A 73 -6.37 -14.97 2.89
CA GLU A 73 -7.07 -14.52 1.68
C GLU A 73 -8.26 -13.62 2.05
N VAL A 74 -8.31 -12.44 1.46
CA VAL A 74 -9.42 -11.47 1.57
C VAL A 74 -9.77 -10.98 0.16
N PRO A 75 -10.38 -11.83 -0.68
CA PRO A 75 -10.54 -11.59 -2.11
C PRO A 75 -11.43 -10.40 -2.44
N ASP A 76 -12.28 -9.95 -1.51
CA ASP A 76 -13.24 -8.84 -1.74
C ASP A 76 -12.65 -7.45 -1.45
N VAL A 77 -11.43 -7.36 -0.91
CA VAL A 77 -10.88 -6.10 -0.36
C VAL A 77 -9.58 -5.71 -1.07
N PRO A 78 -9.42 -4.44 -1.50
CA PRO A 78 -8.18 -3.97 -2.11
C PRO A 78 -7.05 -3.89 -1.06
N ALA A 79 -5.84 -4.24 -1.48
CA ALA A 79 -4.64 -4.14 -0.66
C ALA A 79 -3.70 -3.04 -1.16
N ILE A 80 -3.17 -2.26 -0.22
CA ILE A 80 -2.21 -1.19 -0.43
C ILE A 80 -0.88 -1.63 0.17
N TYR A 81 0.13 -1.81 -0.67
CA TYR A 81 1.48 -2.17 -0.27
C TYR A 81 2.31 -0.91 -0.12
N PHE A 82 2.92 -0.73 1.05
CA PHE A 82 3.85 0.34 1.38
C PHE A 82 5.16 -0.25 1.91
N CYS A 83 6.09 -0.56 1.01
CA CYS A 83 7.31 -1.27 1.36
C CYS A 83 8.50 -0.80 0.52
N GLN A 84 9.70 -1.26 0.84
CA GLN A 84 10.87 -1.06 -0.01
C GLN A 84 10.87 -2.03 -1.21
N PRO A 85 11.44 -1.64 -2.37
CA PRO A 85 11.62 -2.50 -3.54
C PRO A 85 12.85 -3.44 -3.39
N THR A 86 12.92 -4.16 -2.27
CA THR A 86 13.91 -5.22 -2.04
C THR A 86 13.48 -6.48 -2.80
N GLU A 87 14.44 -7.33 -3.17
CA GLU A 87 14.14 -8.57 -3.89
C GLU A 87 13.22 -9.49 -3.08
N GLU A 88 13.45 -9.59 -1.78
CA GLU A 88 12.60 -10.35 -0.86
C GLU A 88 11.15 -9.85 -0.87
N ASN A 89 10.94 -8.54 -0.79
CA ASN A 89 9.60 -7.96 -0.82
C ASN A 89 8.91 -8.20 -2.16
N LEU A 90 9.64 -8.05 -3.27
CA LEU A 90 9.09 -8.25 -4.61
C LEU A 90 8.69 -9.72 -4.85
N ILE A 91 9.52 -10.67 -4.41
CA ILE A 91 9.19 -12.10 -4.47
C ILE A 91 7.93 -12.38 -3.65
N ARG A 92 7.83 -11.82 -2.43
CA ARG A 92 6.67 -12.02 -1.56
C ARG A 92 5.39 -11.44 -2.16
N ILE A 93 5.47 -10.25 -2.77
CA ILE A 93 4.35 -9.63 -3.49
C ILE A 93 3.96 -10.48 -4.71
N GLY A 94 4.94 -10.99 -5.46
CA GLY A 94 4.67 -11.88 -6.59
C GLY A 94 3.95 -13.16 -6.18
N GLN A 95 4.29 -13.74 -5.02
CA GLN A 95 3.56 -14.87 -4.45
C GLN A 95 2.11 -14.48 -4.10
N ASP A 96 1.89 -13.30 -3.52
CA ASP A 96 0.53 -12.84 -3.19
C ASP A 96 -0.36 -12.69 -4.43
N PHE A 97 0.22 -12.35 -5.60
CA PHE A 97 -0.52 -12.32 -6.86
C PHE A 97 -0.98 -13.71 -7.28
N ASN A 98 -0.08 -14.70 -7.21
CA ASN A 98 -0.40 -16.09 -7.55
C ASN A 98 -1.44 -16.69 -6.60
N ASP A 99 -1.37 -16.34 -5.31
CA ASP A 99 -2.30 -16.80 -4.29
C ASP A 99 -3.66 -16.07 -4.36
N GLY A 100 -3.75 -14.97 -5.12
CA GLY A 100 -5.01 -14.24 -5.31
C GLY A 100 -5.60 -13.66 -4.02
N LEU A 101 -4.74 -13.24 -3.08
CA LEU A 101 -5.15 -12.83 -1.73
C LEU A 101 -6.14 -11.66 -1.70
N TYR A 102 -6.10 -10.75 -2.68
CA TYR A 102 -6.85 -9.48 -2.66
C TYR A 102 -7.48 -9.17 -4.03
N SER A 103 -8.53 -8.34 -4.05
CA SER A 103 -9.21 -7.92 -5.29
C SER A 103 -8.35 -7.03 -6.18
N ALA A 104 -7.54 -6.16 -5.56
CA ALA A 104 -6.68 -5.22 -6.25
C ALA A 104 -5.43 -4.95 -5.41
N TYR A 105 -4.31 -4.69 -6.09
CA TYR A 105 -3.01 -4.52 -5.46
C TYR A 105 -2.42 -3.15 -5.82
N TYR A 106 -2.32 -2.27 -4.82
CA TYR A 106 -1.79 -0.92 -4.97
C TYR A 106 -0.36 -0.86 -4.42
N LEU A 107 0.63 -0.92 -5.31
CA LEU A 107 2.04 -0.95 -4.94
C LEU A 107 2.60 0.46 -4.76
N ASN A 108 3.12 0.76 -3.57
CA ASN A 108 3.76 2.04 -3.25
C ASN A 108 5.14 1.79 -2.64
N PHE A 109 6.17 1.96 -3.47
CA PHE A 109 7.54 1.75 -3.04
C PHE A 109 8.12 2.99 -2.36
N ILE A 110 8.79 2.79 -1.22
CA ILE A 110 9.44 3.86 -0.44
C ILE A 110 10.63 4.47 -1.21
N SER A 111 11.34 3.63 -1.97
CA SER A 111 12.48 4.02 -2.80
C SER A 111 12.23 3.70 -4.27
N PRO A 112 12.95 4.34 -5.21
CA PRO A 112 12.77 4.08 -6.63
C PRO A 112 13.12 2.61 -6.95
N ILE A 113 12.21 1.95 -7.66
CA ILE A 113 12.41 0.61 -8.21
C ILE A 113 13.14 0.69 -9.56
N SER A 114 14.07 -0.23 -9.82
CA SER A 114 14.72 -0.33 -11.13
C SER A 114 13.76 -0.92 -12.16
N ARG A 115 13.99 -0.61 -13.44
CA ARG A 115 13.16 -1.15 -14.54
C ARG A 115 13.14 -2.68 -14.52
N GLN A 116 14.29 -3.33 -14.35
CA GLN A 116 14.39 -4.79 -14.30
C GLN A 116 13.44 -5.38 -13.25
N LYS A 117 13.50 -4.87 -12.01
CA LYS A 117 12.65 -5.33 -10.91
C LYS A 117 11.16 -5.09 -11.15
N MET A 118 10.82 -4.00 -11.84
CA MET A 118 9.44 -3.70 -12.22
C MET A 118 8.93 -4.69 -13.28
N GLU A 119 9.76 -5.02 -14.27
CA GLU A 119 9.43 -6.00 -15.31
C GLU A 119 9.26 -7.40 -14.69
N ASP A 120 10.16 -7.81 -13.80
CA ASP A 120 10.07 -9.08 -13.09
C ASP A 120 8.76 -9.20 -12.28
N LEU A 121 8.37 -8.11 -11.60
CA LEU A 121 7.12 -8.05 -10.85
C LEU A 121 5.88 -8.06 -11.76
N ALA A 122 5.94 -7.37 -12.89
CA ALA A 122 4.86 -7.37 -13.86
C ALA A 122 4.65 -8.76 -14.49
N LEU A 123 5.73 -9.48 -14.75
CA LEU A 123 5.67 -10.87 -15.22
C LEU A 123 5.05 -11.79 -14.17
N ALA A 124 5.40 -11.61 -12.89
CA ALA A 124 4.80 -12.36 -11.79
C ALA A 124 3.29 -12.11 -11.63
N ALA A 125 2.80 -10.92 -12.00
CA ALA A 125 1.37 -10.59 -11.93
C ALA A 125 0.54 -11.13 -13.12
N LEU A 126 1.19 -11.60 -14.19
CA LEU A 126 0.53 -12.12 -15.40
C LEU A 126 0.37 -13.64 -15.41
N GLN A 127 1.02 -14.35 -14.49
CA GLN A 127 0.95 -15.80 -14.34
C GLN A 127 -0.30 -16.21 -13.57
#